data_AF-A0A7V7WJG4-F1
#
_entry.id   AF-A0A7V7WJG4-F1
#
_cell.length_a   1.000
_cell.length_b   1.000
_cell.length_c   1.000
_cell.angle_alpha   90.00
_cell.angle_beta   90.00
_cell.angle_gamma   90.00
#
_symmetry.space_group_name_H-M   'P 1'
#
loop_
_entity.id
_entity.type
_entity.pdbx_description
1 polymer ?
#
loop_
_entity_poly.entity_id
_entity_poly.type
_entity_poly.pdbx_seq_one_letter_code
_entity_poly.pdbx_strand_id
1 'polypeptide(L)'
;MTQNKKPYEWDFSGACAPSSGWPYPHQETFSLGIFQWIPRKDGKGVKKGKVVKRIKGVTSKPQEAFDKATQEVARRNEELFGQGGAA
;
A
#
# COMPACT_ATOMS: atom_id res chain seq x y z
N MET A 1 15.57 -3.47 8.77
CA MET A 1 14.53 -4.39 9.23
C MET A 1 13.76 -4.87 8.00
N THR A 2 14.16 -5.99 7.42
CA THR A 2 13.49 -6.57 6.23
C THR A 2 12.21 -7.24 6.73
N GLN A 3 11.07 -6.53 6.68
CA GLN A 3 9.78 -7.16 6.92
C GLN A 3 9.65 -8.34 5.95
N ASN A 4 9.39 -9.53 6.48
CA ASN A 4 9.06 -10.74 5.71
C ASN A 4 7.71 -10.51 5.01
N LYS A 5 7.74 -9.84 3.87
CA LYS A 5 6.54 -9.55 3.07
C LYS A 5 6.13 -10.80 2.31
N LYS A 6 4.87 -11.19 2.43
CA LYS A 6 4.39 -12.43 1.82
C LYS A 6 4.15 -12.23 0.31
N PRO A 7 4.43 -13.25 -0.51
CA PRO A 7 3.94 -13.29 -1.88
C PRO A 7 2.45 -12.96 -1.96
N TYR A 8 2.08 -12.13 -2.93
CA TYR A 8 0.71 -11.72 -3.24
C TYR A 8 0.03 -10.86 -2.16
N GLU A 9 0.69 -10.56 -1.05
CA GLU A 9 0.17 -9.64 -0.05
C GLU A 9 -0.01 -8.23 -0.64
N TRP A 10 -1.15 -7.62 -0.34
CA TRP A 10 -1.45 -6.23 -0.65
C TRP A 10 -0.83 -5.32 0.39
N ASP A 11 -0.33 -4.17 -0.09
CA ASP A 11 0.34 -3.17 0.73
C ASP A 11 0.16 -1.79 0.07
N PHE A 12 0.51 -0.71 0.77
CA PHE A 12 0.44 0.64 0.23
C PHE A 12 1.75 1.41 0.42
N SER A 13 1.97 2.38 -0.45
CA SER A 13 3.19 3.19 -0.45
C SER A 13 2.85 4.66 -0.31
N GLY A 14 3.33 5.25 0.78
CA GLY A 14 3.25 6.69 1.05
C GLY A 14 4.50 7.45 0.65
N ALA A 15 5.15 7.11 -0.47
CA ALA A 15 6.36 7.82 -0.91
C ALA A 15 6.12 9.33 -1.16
N CYS A 16 4.86 9.72 -1.37
CA CYS A 16 4.43 11.11 -1.50
C CYS A 16 3.72 11.63 -0.23
N ALA A 17 3.68 10.88 0.87
CA ALA A 17 3.01 11.33 2.08
C ALA A 17 3.83 12.42 2.80
N PRO A 18 3.16 13.42 3.39
CA PRO A 18 3.83 14.46 4.15
C PRO A 18 4.57 13.84 5.34
N SER A 19 5.86 14.14 5.45
CA SER A 19 6.76 13.68 6.51
C SER A 19 7.87 14.72 6.73
N SER A 20 8.65 14.58 7.80
CA SER A 20 9.78 15.48 8.05
C SER A 20 10.78 15.40 6.88
N GLY A 21 11.01 16.52 6.18
CA GLY A 21 11.83 16.57 4.96
C GLY A 21 11.07 16.34 3.64
N TRP A 22 9.74 16.42 3.64
CA TRP A 22 8.94 16.25 2.43
C TRP A 22 9.23 17.37 1.39
N PRO A 23 9.60 17.03 0.15
CA PRO A 23 10.07 18.00 -0.85
C PRO A 23 8.96 18.88 -1.46
N TYR A 24 7.69 18.68 -1.07
CA TYR A 24 6.54 19.37 -1.67
C TYR A 24 5.68 20.10 -0.62
N PRO A 25 6.25 20.99 0.22
CA PRO A 25 5.55 21.61 1.34
C PRO A 25 4.30 22.43 0.93
N HIS A 26 4.21 22.84 -0.34
CA HIS A 26 3.10 23.63 -0.87
C HIS A 26 1.96 22.79 -1.47
N GLN A 27 2.07 21.46 -1.52
CA GLN A 27 0.97 20.64 -2.04
C GLN A 27 -0.10 20.42 -0.98
N GLU A 28 -1.34 20.74 -1.34
CA GLU A 28 -2.51 20.54 -0.47
C GLU A 28 -2.95 19.07 -0.41
N THR A 29 -2.49 18.25 -1.36
CA THR A 29 -2.89 16.85 -1.47
C THR A 29 -1.69 15.94 -1.74
N PHE A 30 -1.82 14.69 -1.33
CA PHE A 30 -0.88 13.62 -1.62
C PHE A 30 -1.61 12.36 -2.04
N SER A 31 -0.86 11.32 -2.41
CA SER A 31 -1.45 10.04 -2.80
C SER A 31 -0.68 8.87 -2.20
N LEU A 32 -1.43 7.87 -1.73
CA LEU A 32 -0.94 6.56 -1.33
C LEU A 32 -1.22 5.57 -2.46
N GLY A 33 -0.20 4.91 -2.97
CA GLY A 33 -0.36 3.90 -4.02
C GLY A 33 -0.54 2.52 -3.43
N ILE A 34 -1.69 1.88 -3.69
CA ILE A 34 -1.97 0.48 -3.34
C ILE A 34 -1.35 -0.43 -4.39
N PHE A 35 -0.59 -1.43 -3.95
CA PHE A 35 0.11 -2.37 -4.82
C PHE A 35 0.12 -3.76 -4.18
N GLN A 36 0.55 -4.75 -4.96
CA GLN A 36 0.70 -6.12 -4.51
C GLN A 36 2.19 -6.54 -4.54
N TRP A 37 2.62 -7.33 -3.56
CA TRP A 37 3.93 -7.97 -3.59
C TRP A 37 3.93 -9.13 -4.58
N ILE A 38 4.76 -9.06 -5.61
CA ILE A 38 4.85 -10.09 -6.64
C ILE A 38 6.12 -10.91 -6.42
N PRO A 39 6.08 -12.25 -6.46
CA PRO A 39 7.28 -13.07 -6.47
C PRO A 39 8.25 -12.64 -7.57
N ARG A 40 9.54 -12.65 -7.25
CA ARG A 40 10.56 -12.52 -8.29
C ARG A 40 10.63 -13.83 -9.09
N LYS A 41 11.03 -13.74 -10.37
CA LYS A 41 11.14 -14.91 -11.27
C LYS A 41 12.13 -15.97 -10.76
N ASP A 42 13.12 -15.54 -9.99
CA ASP A 42 14.14 -16.39 -9.36
C ASP A 42 13.66 -17.06 -8.05
N GLY A 43 12.41 -16.81 -7.63
CA GLY A 43 11.83 -17.33 -6.39
C GLY A 43 12.41 -16.70 -5.11
N LYS A 44 13.38 -15.79 -5.22
CA LYS A 44 14.08 -15.21 -4.07
C LYS A 44 13.43 -13.90 -3.64
N GLY A 45 12.36 -14.05 -2.86
CA GLY A 45 11.63 -12.94 -2.26
C GLY A 45 10.65 -12.26 -3.22
N VAL A 46 10.19 -11.08 -2.82
CA VAL A 46 9.13 -10.35 -3.50
C VAL A 46 9.61 -9.00 -4.04
N LYS A 47 8.91 -8.48 -5.03
CA LYS A 47 9.07 -7.12 -5.55
C LYS A 47 7.74 -6.37 -5.53
N LYS A 48 7.82 -5.05 -5.46
CA LYS A 48 6.66 -4.18 -5.58
C LYS A 48 6.04 -4.33 -6.98
N GLY A 49 4.77 -4.70 -7.03
CA GLY A 49 3.99 -4.75 -8.26
C GLY A 49 3.56 -3.36 -8.76
N LYS A 50 2.84 -3.35 -9.88
CA LYS A 50 2.21 -2.13 -10.40
C LYS A 50 1.18 -1.61 -9.38
N VAL A 51 1.14 -0.29 -9.21
CA VAL A 51 0.09 0.35 -8.40
C VAL A 51 -1.25 0.18 -9.12
N VAL A 52 -2.23 -0.41 -8.43
CA VAL A 52 -3.57 -0.69 -8.98
C VAL A 52 -4.58 0.38 -8.61
N LYS A 53 -4.39 1.05 -7.47
CA LYS A 53 -5.30 2.08 -6.94
C LYS A 53 -4.49 3.14 -6.23
N ARG A 54 -4.94 4.40 -6.32
CA ARG A 54 -4.37 5.52 -5.57
C ARG A 54 -5.43 6.08 -4.63
N ILE A 55 -5.09 6.19 -3.36
CA ILE A 55 -5.90 6.89 -2.36
C ILE A 55 -5.36 8.31 -2.26
N LYS A 56 -6.17 9.29 -2.63
CA LYS A 56 -5.82 10.71 -2.51
C LYS A 56 -6.16 11.20 -1.10
N GLY A 57 -5.24 11.94 -0.49
CA GLY A 57 -5.39 12.54 0.84
C GLY A 57 -5.08 14.02 0.81
N VAL A 58 -5.61 14.78 1.77
CA VAL A 58 -5.20 16.17 2.01
C VAL A 58 -4.05 16.21 3.00
N THR A 59 -3.06 17.05 2.78
CA THR A 59 -1.86 17.12 3.63
C THR A 59 -2.13 17.64 5.03
N SER A 60 -3.22 18.37 5.22
CA SER A 60 -3.72 18.83 6.51
C SER A 60 -4.33 17.72 7.38
N LYS A 61 -4.78 16.62 6.77
CA LYS A 61 -5.33 15.44 7.46
C LYS A 61 -4.81 14.14 6.85
N PRO A 62 -3.50 13.88 6.95
CA PRO A 62 -2.89 12.75 6.26
C PRO A 62 -3.37 11.41 6.79
N GLN A 63 -3.71 11.34 8.08
CA GLN A 63 -4.18 10.11 8.73
C GLN A 63 -5.42 9.53 8.04
N GLU A 64 -6.37 10.36 7.61
CA GLU A 64 -7.59 9.86 6.94
C GLU A 64 -7.27 9.07 5.66
N ALA A 65 -6.21 9.45 4.93
CA ALA A 65 -5.79 8.73 3.75
C ALA A 65 -5.08 7.41 4.10
N PHE A 66 -4.27 7.41 5.17
CA PHE A 66 -3.64 6.20 5.69
C PHE A 66 -4.67 5.20 6.19
N ASP A 67 -5.71 5.65 6.88
CA ASP A 67 -6.80 4.79 7.36
C ASP A 67 -7.55 4.16 6.19
N LYS A 68 -7.90 4.95 5.17
CA LYS A 68 -8.52 4.44 3.93
C LYS A 68 -7.63 3.44 3.19
N ALA A 69 -6.32 3.70 3.11
CA ALA A 69 -5.38 2.79 2.47
C ALA A 69 -5.23 1.49 3.26
N THR A 70 -5.21 1.58 4.59
CA THR A 70 -5.15 0.42 5.50
C THR A 70 -6.39 -0.45 5.36
N GLN A 71 -7.59 0.15 5.36
CA GLN A 71 -8.85 -0.56 5.15
C GLN A 71 -8.89 -1.24 3.77
N GLU A 72 -8.48 -0.55 2.71
CA GLU A 72 -8.44 -1.12 1.36
C GLU A 72 -7.47 -2.31 1.27
N VAL A 73 -6.30 -2.22 1.90
CA VAL A 73 -5.31 -3.31 1.94
C VAL A 73 -5.85 -4.49 2.76
N ALA A 74 -6.44 -4.24 3.92
CA ALA A 74 -7.04 -5.27 4.76
C ALA A 74 -8.12 -6.05 3.98
N ARG A 75 -9.08 -5.34 3.37
CA ARG A 75 -10.14 -5.95 2.55
C ARG A 75 -9.57 -6.83 1.43
N ARG A 76 -8.56 -6.35 0.71
CA ARG A 76 -7.93 -7.10 -0.39
C ARG A 76 -7.16 -8.34 0.08
N ASN A 77 -6.50 -8.24 1.23
CA ASN A 77 -5.83 -9.37 1.84
C ASN A 77 -6.82 -10.40 2.38
N GLU A 78 -7.94 -9.97 2.96
CA GLU A 78 -9.05 -10.86 3.34
C GLU A 78 -9.67 -11.54 2.12
N GLU A 79 -9.90 -10.84 1.01
CA GLU A 79 -10.39 -11.45 -0.23
C GLU A 79 -9.40 -12.49 -0.79
N LEU A 80 -8.10 -12.20 -0.73
CA LEU A 80 -7.07 -13.08 -1.26
C LEU A 80 -6.81 -14.33 -0.39
N PHE A 81 -6.76 -14.15 0.92
CA PHE A 81 -6.40 -15.22 1.87
C PHE A 81 -7.60 -15.84 2.59
N GLY A 82 -8.75 -15.17 2.59
CA GLY A 82 -10.02 -15.64 3.15
C GLY A 82 -10.85 -16.49 2.18
N GLN A 83 -10.56 -16.47 0.88
CA GLN A 83 -11.15 -17.38 -0.12
C GLN A 83 -10.63 -18.84 -0.06
N GLY A 84 -10.11 -19.26 1.11
CA GLY A 84 -9.81 -20.66 1.43
C GLY A 84 -10.92 -21.38 2.22
N GLY A 85 -12.11 -20.79 2.36
CA GLY A 85 -13.17 -21.32 3.20
C GLY A 85 -14.58 -20.99 2.73
N ALA A 86 -14.97 -21.47 1.55
CA ALA A 86 -16.36 -21.74 1.18
C ALA A 86 -16.33 -22.72 0.01
N ALA A 87 -16.16 -24.00 0.35
CA ALA A 87 -16.60 -25.12 -0.48
C ALA A 87 -18.10 -25.34 -0.23
#